data_AF-A0A5B6YLK7-F1
#
_entry.id   AF-A0A5B6YLK7-F1
#
_cell.length_a   1.000
_cell.length_b   1.000
_cell.length_c   1.000
_cell.angle_alpha   90.00
_cell.angle_beta   90.00
_cell.angle_gamma   90.00
#
_symmetry.space_group_name_H-M   'P 1'
#
loop_
_entity.id
_entity.type
_entity.pdbx_description
1 polymer ?
#
loop_
_entity_poly.entity_id
_entity_poly.type
_entity_poly.pdbx_seq_one_letter_code
_entity_poly.pdbx_strand_id
1 'polypeptide(L)'
;SGAEWFLVFTCLAIAVALFFPNLNSIAMVSVVGAITAVGYCTLIWVLSISMGRPHGVSYDPSKASTSDVGRIRGILNAFGIIALAFRGHNVVLEIQGTMPSSSKHPSREPMWRGVTMSYIVIGLCLFPLAIGGYWAYGNTLAANGGMLSTFPKFHRYKNPKIVMGIIYFLIVINSLSSFQIYAMPVFDNLELRYTSKKKKPCPRWLRAGFRVFFGGLTFFVAVALPFLGSLAPLIGGLTLPLTFAYPCFMWILIKKPRPKSAMWYLNLGLGCSGMVLSVLLVAAAVWTIASKGIDANFFNPH
;
A
#
# COMPACT_ATOMS: atom_id res chain seq x y z
N SER A 1 -4.01 10.78 -23.14
CA SER A 1 -4.81 9.64 -22.66
C SER A 1 -4.25 9.09 -21.33
N GLY A 2 -5.05 8.43 -20.47
CA GLY A 2 -4.55 7.80 -19.23
C GLY A 2 -3.45 6.76 -19.48
N ALA A 3 -3.52 6.06 -20.62
CA ALA A 3 -2.51 5.09 -21.04
C ALA A 3 -1.13 5.73 -21.30
N GLU A 4 -1.09 6.95 -21.83
CA GLU A 4 0.17 7.68 -22.07
C GLU A 4 0.86 8.02 -20.75
N TRP A 5 0.09 8.43 -19.73
CA TRP A 5 0.64 8.73 -18.41
C TRP A 5 1.15 7.47 -17.70
N PHE A 6 0.46 6.34 -17.85
CA PHE A 6 0.99 5.04 -17.38
C PHE A 6 2.26 4.63 -18.10
N LEU A 7 2.37 4.92 -19.40
CA LEU A 7 3.58 4.63 -20.17
C LEU A 7 4.74 5.51 -19.67
N VAL A 8 4.53 6.82 -19.51
CA VAL A 8 5.54 7.75 -18.99
C VAL A 8 6.00 7.31 -17.60
N PHE A 9 5.06 6.99 -16.70
CA PHE A 9 5.39 6.50 -15.37
C PHE A 9 6.21 5.21 -15.42
N THR A 10 5.83 4.25 -16.27
CA THR A 10 6.53 2.97 -16.39
C THR A 10 7.94 3.16 -16.96
N CYS A 11 8.09 3.98 -18.00
CA CYS A 11 9.39 4.31 -18.58
C CYS A 11 10.32 4.93 -17.52
N LEU A 12 9.79 5.86 -16.73
CA LEU A 12 10.55 6.49 -15.64
C LEU A 12 10.89 5.48 -14.54
N ALA A 13 9.95 4.61 -14.16
CA ALA A 13 10.18 3.56 -13.16
C ALA A 13 11.24 2.56 -13.62
N ILE A 14 11.21 2.14 -14.89
CA ILE A 14 12.24 1.27 -15.49
C ILE A 14 13.58 1.99 -15.51
N ALA A 15 13.63 3.27 -15.92
CA ALA A 15 14.86 4.04 -15.94
C ALA A 15 15.51 4.09 -14.54
N VAL A 16 14.74 4.44 -13.51
CA VAL A 16 15.20 4.45 -12.11
C VAL A 16 15.69 3.05 -11.69
N ALA A 17 14.97 1.98 -12.05
CA ALA A 17 15.38 0.61 -11.74
C ALA A 17 16.70 0.19 -12.43
N LEU A 18 16.98 0.74 -13.61
CA LEU A 18 18.22 0.52 -14.35
C LEU A 18 19.40 1.28 -13.73
N PHE A 19 19.19 2.53 -13.31
CA PHE A 19 20.22 3.36 -12.68
C PHE A 19 20.58 2.91 -11.27
N PHE A 20 19.64 2.32 -10.51
CA PHE A 20 19.85 1.91 -9.12
C PHE A 20 19.67 0.39 -8.95
N PRO A 21 20.72 -0.41 -9.21
CA PRO A 21 20.60 -1.85 -9.34
C PRO A 21 20.52 -2.64 -8.01
N ASN A 22 20.83 -2.03 -6.86
CA ASN A 22 20.99 -2.70 -5.56
C ASN A 22 20.16 -2.02 -4.45
N LEU A 23 19.72 -2.79 -3.44
CA LEU A 23 18.92 -2.33 -2.30
C LEU A 23 19.57 -1.18 -1.51
N ASN A 24 20.90 -1.20 -1.32
CA ASN A 24 21.63 -0.11 -0.65
C ASN A 24 21.53 1.21 -1.43
N SER A 25 21.42 1.13 -2.76
CA SER A 25 21.19 2.29 -3.61
C SER A 25 19.74 2.78 -3.57
N ILE A 26 18.79 1.85 -3.32
CA ILE A 26 17.37 2.13 -3.15
C ILE A 26 17.08 2.76 -1.79
N ALA A 27 17.96 2.64 -0.79
CA ALA A 27 17.79 3.29 0.51
C ALA A 27 17.63 4.81 0.39
N MET A 28 18.44 5.48 -0.45
CA MET A 28 18.27 6.91 -0.72
C MET A 28 16.95 7.21 -1.43
N VAL A 29 16.57 6.39 -2.40
CA VAL A 29 15.27 6.49 -3.10
C VAL A 29 14.09 6.32 -2.13
N SER A 30 14.23 5.45 -1.14
CA SER A 30 13.25 5.24 -0.06
C SER A 30 13.16 6.43 0.88
N VAL A 31 14.28 7.10 1.20
CA VAL A 31 14.26 8.34 2.01
C VAL A 31 13.52 9.46 1.26
N VAL A 32 13.79 9.63 -0.03
CA VAL A 32 13.05 10.58 -0.87
C VAL A 32 11.56 10.23 -0.91
N GLY A 33 11.23 8.94 -1.05
CA GLY A 33 9.84 8.46 -0.96
C GLY A 33 9.18 8.82 0.36
N ALA A 34 9.87 8.58 1.49
CA ALA A 34 9.35 8.91 2.82
C ALA A 34 9.13 10.41 3.02
N ILE A 35 10.09 11.26 2.62
CA ILE A 35 9.97 12.72 2.73
C ILE A 35 8.80 13.22 1.88
N THR A 36 8.68 12.74 0.64
CA THR A 36 7.58 13.12 -0.24
C THR A 36 6.23 12.62 0.28
N ALA A 37 6.19 11.43 0.90
CA ALA A 37 5.00 10.90 1.57
C ALA A 37 4.52 11.76 2.73
N VAL A 38 5.42 12.10 3.64
CA VAL A 38 5.12 13.00 4.77
C VAL A 38 4.68 14.37 4.23
N GLY A 39 5.37 14.87 3.21
CA GLY A 39 5.09 16.16 2.58
C GLY A 39 3.67 16.23 2.01
N TYR A 40 3.29 15.32 1.11
CA TYR A 40 1.94 15.37 0.53
C TYR A 40 0.86 15.07 1.57
N CYS A 41 1.09 14.14 2.51
CA CYS A 41 0.12 13.86 3.58
C CYS A 41 -0.14 15.13 4.39
N THR A 42 0.94 15.82 4.79
CA THR A 42 0.87 17.04 5.59
C THR A 42 0.16 18.16 4.85
N LEU A 43 0.52 18.38 3.59
CA LEU A 43 -0.14 19.39 2.75
C LEU A 43 -1.64 19.13 2.64
N ILE A 44 -2.05 17.89 2.36
CA ILE A 44 -3.46 17.56 2.15
C ILE A 44 -4.28 17.84 3.41
N TRP A 45 -3.86 17.36 4.59
CA TRP A 45 -4.67 17.54 5.79
C TRP A 45 -4.63 18.99 6.30
N VAL A 46 -3.47 19.67 6.24
CA VAL A 46 -3.35 21.08 6.64
C VAL A 46 -4.23 21.96 5.76
N LEU A 47 -4.19 21.77 4.44
CA LEU A 47 -5.03 22.54 3.51
C LEU A 47 -6.51 22.23 3.68
N SER A 48 -6.86 20.97 3.95
CA SER A 48 -8.26 20.58 4.19
C SER A 48 -8.83 21.28 5.42
N ILE A 49 -8.03 21.47 6.48
CA ILE A 49 -8.46 22.17 7.70
C ILE A 49 -8.44 23.70 7.49
N SER A 50 -7.37 24.25 6.94
CA SER A 50 -7.17 25.70 6.85
C SER A 50 -8.16 26.39 5.92
N MET A 51 -8.65 25.69 4.89
CA MET A 51 -9.64 26.24 3.97
C MET A 51 -11.07 26.22 4.50
N GLY A 52 -11.30 25.59 5.65
CA GLY A 52 -12.61 25.46 6.26
C GLY A 52 -13.54 24.49 5.51
N ARG A 53 -14.67 24.23 6.16
CA ARG A 53 -15.66 23.24 5.73
C ARG A 53 -16.50 23.76 4.54
N PRO A 54 -16.66 22.97 3.46
CA PRO A 54 -17.63 23.27 2.41
C PRO A 54 -19.07 23.39 2.96
N HIS A 55 -19.91 24.21 2.34
CA HIS A 55 -21.32 24.33 2.74
C HIS A 55 -22.09 23.03 2.46
N GLY A 56 -22.94 22.61 3.41
CA GLY A 56 -23.81 21.44 3.25
C GLY A 56 -23.18 20.09 3.58
N VAL A 57 -21.98 20.07 4.19
CA VAL A 57 -21.41 18.81 4.70
C VAL A 57 -22.29 18.27 5.83
N SER A 58 -22.57 16.97 5.82
CA SER A 58 -23.19 16.23 6.93
C SER A 58 -22.25 15.11 7.39
N TYR A 59 -22.43 14.67 8.63
CA TYR A 59 -21.73 13.53 9.22
C TYR A 59 -22.65 12.32 9.42
N ASP A 60 -23.88 12.42 8.94
CA ASP A 60 -24.80 11.30 8.94
C ASP A 60 -24.26 10.19 8.03
N PRO A 61 -24.55 8.92 8.36
CA PRO A 61 -24.17 7.80 7.51
C PRO A 61 -24.55 8.09 6.07
N SER A 62 -23.61 7.92 5.14
CA SER A 62 -23.84 8.17 3.72
C SER A 62 -25.10 7.44 3.23
N LYS A 63 -25.77 7.95 2.19
CA LYS A 63 -26.98 7.30 1.62
C LYS A 63 -26.73 5.83 1.22
N ALA A 64 -25.47 5.45 0.95
CA ALA A 64 -25.03 4.08 0.67
C ALA A 64 -25.00 3.13 1.89
N SER A 65 -25.24 3.65 3.09
CA SER A 65 -25.26 2.97 4.40
C SER A 65 -26.61 3.14 5.11
N THR A 66 -27.69 3.28 4.35
CA THR A 66 -29.07 3.40 4.86
C THR A 66 -29.61 2.12 5.50
N SER A 67 -29.00 0.96 5.21
CA SER A 67 -29.28 -0.30 5.91
C SER A 67 -28.12 -0.72 6.80
N ASP A 68 -28.43 -1.37 7.93
CA ASP A 68 -27.42 -1.88 8.88
C ASP A 68 -26.41 -2.82 8.20
N VAL A 69 -26.91 -3.68 7.30
CA VAL A 69 -26.07 -4.57 6.48
C VAL A 69 -25.12 -3.78 5.58
N GLY A 70 -25.60 -2.67 4.98
CA GLY A 70 -24.77 -1.77 4.17
C GLY A 70 -23.66 -1.11 4.98
N ARG A 71 -23.95 -0.73 6.23
CA ARG A 71 -22.96 -0.15 7.16
C ARG A 71 -21.89 -1.15 7.58
N ILE A 72 -22.28 -2.36 8.00
CA ILE A 72 -21.34 -3.43 8.36
C ILE A 72 -20.44 -3.76 7.18
N ARG A 73 -21.01 -3.91 5.99
CA ARG A 73 -20.25 -4.14 4.76
C ARG A 73 -19.26 -3.01 4.47
N GLY A 74 -19.65 -1.76 4.66
CA GLY A 74 -18.76 -0.60 4.52
C GLY A 74 -17.56 -0.66 5.46
N ILE A 75 -17.80 -1.01 6.73
CA ILE A 75 -16.76 -1.17 7.76
C ILE A 75 -15.80 -2.30 7.37
N LEU A 76 -16.30 -3.47 6.96
CA LEU A 76 -15.46 -4.59 6.55
C LEU A 76 -14.60 -4.26 5.32
N ASN A 77 -15.15 -3.55 4.32
CA ASN A 77 -14.35 -3.08 3.19
C ASN A 77 -13.27 -2.08 3.62
N ALA A 78 -13.58 -1.17 4.55
CA ALA A 78 -12.59 -0.24 5.09
C ALA A 78 -11.44 -0.98 5.78
N PHE A 79 -11.73 -2.01 6.58
CA PHE A 79 -10.70 -2.89 7.14
C PHE A 79 -9.86 -3.58 6.06
N GLY A 80 -10.47 -3.97 4.93
CA GLY A 80 -9.75 -4.56 3.79
C GLY A 80 -8.77 -3.57 3.15
N ILE A 81 -9.18 -2.32 2.97
CA ILE A 81 -8.32 -1.25 2.45
C ILE A 81 -7.16 -0.97 3.42
N ILE A 82 -7.44 -0.90 4.73
CA ILE A 82 -6.42 -0.73 5.76
C ILE A 82 -5.43 -1.91 5.73
N ALA A 83 -5.92 -3.15 5.67
CA ALA A 83 -5.08 -4.34 5.58
C ALA A 83 -4.14 -4.28 4.37
N LEU A 84 -4.64 -3.85 3.21
CA LEU A 84 -3.82 -3.67 2.02
C LEU A 84 -2.78 -2.55 2.19
N ALA A 85 -3.14 -1.44 2.82
CA ALA A 85 -2.23 -0.32 3.07
C ALA A 85 -1.03 -0.72 3.95
N PHE A 86 -1.24 -1.63 4.92
CA PHE A 86 -0.21 -2.13 5.83
C PHE A 86 0.51 -3.40 5.33
N ARG A 87 0.54 -3.65 4.02
CA ARG A 87 1.19 -4.83 3.42
C ARG A 87 2.73 -4.78 3.35
N GLY A 88 3.37 -3.85 4.05
CA GLY A 88 4.82 -3.65 4.01
C GLY A 88 5.66 -4.82 4.56
N HIS A 89 5.05 -5.77 5.27
CA HIS A 89 5.74 -6.94 5.83
C HIS A 89 6.29 -7.89 4.74
N ASN A 90 5.83 -7.81 3.50
CA ASN A 90 6.33 -8.64 2.39
C ASN A 90 7.79 -8.35 2.00
N VAL A 91 8.33 -7.20 2.42
CA VAL A 91 9.72 -6.78 2.12
C VAL A 91 10.57 -6.75 3.41
N VAL A 92 10.00 -7.21 4.53
CA VAL A 92 10.58 -7.08 5.86
C VAL A 92 11.89 -7.87 5.99
N LEU A 93 11.93 -9.06 5.38
CA LEU A 93 13.09 -9.95 5.45
C LEU A 93 14.22 -9.46 4.54
N GLU A 94 13.89 -8.91 3.38
CA GLU A 94 14.82 -8.29 2.45
C GLU A 94 15.46 -7.05 3.09
N ILE A 95 14.66 -6.18 3.72
CA ILE A 95 15.17 -5.02 4.48
C ILE A 95 16.07 -5.50 5.63
N GLN A 96 15.62 -6.48 6.41
CA GLN A 96 16.41 -7.02 7.53
C GLN A 96 17.72 -7.67 7.08
N GLY A 97 17.76 -8.29 5.91
CA GLY A 97 18.96 -8.87 5.32
C GLY A 97 20.03 -7.85 4.94
N THR A 98 19.66 -6.57 4.75
CA THR A 98 20.61 -5.48 4.45
C THR A 98 21.19 -4.81 5.70
N MET A 99 20.62 -5.06 6.88
CA MET A 99 21.11 -4.46 8.12
C MET A 99 22.41 -5.11 8.60
N PRO A 100 23.34 -4.32 9.19
CA PRO A 100 24.55 -4.87 9.76
C PRO A 100 24.19 -5.89 10.84
N SER A 101 24.73 -7.11 10.71
CA SER A 101 24.51 -8.19 11.64
C SER A 101 25.82 -8.88 11.97
N SER A 102 26.00 -9.23 13.24
CA SER A 102 27.15 -10.00 13.72
C SER A 102 26.69 -11.05 14.72
N SER A 103 27.51 -12.07 14.99
CA SER A 103 27.19 -13.11 15.99
C SER A 103 26.86 -12.52 17.38
N LYS A 104 27.46 -11.37 17.72
CA LYS A 104 27.21 -10.65 18.98
C LYS A 104 26.03 -9.66 18.93
N HIS A 105 25.70 -9.13 17.75
CA HIS A 105 24.66 -8.12 17.55
C HIS A 105 23.69 -8.57 16.45
N PRO A 106 22.54 -9.18 16.81
CA PRO A 106 21.58 -9.66 15.83
C PRO A 106 20.85 -8.50 15.15
N SER A 107 20.50 -8.65 13.87
CA SER A 107 19.75 -7.64 13.09
C SER A 107 18.34 -7.36 13.63
N ARG A 108 17.85 -8.16 14.59
CA ARG A 108 16.55 -7.97 15.23
C ARG A 108 16.44 -6.64 15.97
N GLU A 109 17.49 -6.18 16.64
CA GLU A 109 17.47 -4.93 17.40
C GLU A 109 17.32 -3.68 16.50
N PRO A 110 18.19 -3.48 15.48
CA PRO A 110 18.02 -2.34 14.58
C PRO A 110 16.70 -2.44 13.81
N MET A 111 16.27 -3.66 13.44
CA MET A 111 14.99 -3.85 12.76
C MET A 111 13.81 -3.42 13.62
N TRP A 112 13.79 -3.81 14.90
CA TRP A 112 12.71 -3.42 15.82
C TRP A 112 12.62 -1.89 15.99
N ARG A 113 13.77 -1.22 16.13
CA ARG A 113 13.83 0.25 16.21
C ARG A 113 13.33 0.91 14.93
N GLY A 114 13.77 0.41 13.77
CA GLY A 114 13.36 0.90 12.45
C GLY A 114 11.85 0.78 12.25
N VAL A 115 11.29 -0.41 12.48
CA VAL A 115 9.85 -0.67 12.37
C VAL A 115 9.06 0.23 13.32
N THR A 116 9.48 0.34 14.59
CA THR A 116 8.79 1.19 15.57
C THR A 116 8.73 2.64 15.11
N MET A 117 9.85 3.22 14.65
CA MET A 117 9.88 4.58 14.14
C MET A 117 9.05 4.76 12.87
N SER A 118 9.08 3.79 11.95
CA SER A 118 8.24 3.83 10.74
C SER A 118 6.75 3.86 11.09
N TYR A 119 6.29 3.03 12.03
CA TYR A 119 4.89 3.02 12.44
C TYR A 119 4.46 4.31 13.16
N ILE A 120 5.36 4.93 13.94
CA ILE A 120 5.11 6.26 14.53
C ILE A 120 4.89 7.30 13.43
N VAL A 121 5.78 7.37 12.43
CA VAL A 121 5.66 8.30 11.30
C VAL A 121 4.40 8.05 10.48
N ILE A 122 4.07 6.78 10.20
CA ILE A 122 2.84 6.40 9.52
C ILE A 122 1.62 6.88 10.32
N GLY A 123 1.60 6.67 11.64
CA GLY A 123 0.54 7.16 12.52
C GLY A 123 0.39 8.69 12.45
N LEU A 124 1.51 9.42 12.53
CA LEU A 124 1.53 10.88 12.44
C LEU A 124 1.08 11.42 11.08
N CYS A 125 1.13 10.61 10.02
CA CYS A 125 0.60 10.99 8.70
C CYS A 125 -0.87 10.60 8.55
N LEU A 126 -1.22 9.35 8.84
CA LEU A 126 -2.53 8.79 8.53
C LEU A 126 -3.63 9.24 9.49
N PHE A 127 -3.35 9.37 10.80
CA PHE A 127 -4.37 9.81 11.76
C PHE A 127 -4.81 11.26 11.53
N PRO A 128 -3.90 12.25 11.40
CA PRO A 128 -4.30 13.62 11.08
C PRO A 128 -4.99 13.72 9.72
N LEU A 129 -4.54 12.94 8.74
CA LEU A 129 -5.21 12.86 7.45
C LEU A 129 -6.65 12.35 7.59
N ALA A 130 -6.87 11.21 8.25
CA ALA A 130 -8.21 10.66 8.45
C ALA A 130 -9.12 11.61 9.24
N ILE A 131 -8.64 12.17 10.35
CA ILE A 131 -9.42 13.07 11.22
C ILE A 131 -9.72 14.38 10.50
N GLY A 132 -8.69 15.05 9.97
CA GLY A 132 -8.81 16.35 9.29
C GLY A 132 -9.63 16.25 8.00
N GLY A 133 -9.44 15.18 7.23
CA GLY A 133 -10.20 14.93 6.02
C GLY A 133 -11.67 14.61 6.29
N TYR A 134 -11.95 13.79 7.31
CA TYR A 134 -13.33 13.51 7.71
C TYR A 134 -14.01 14.78 8.25
N TRP A 135 -13.32 15.58 9.08
CA TRP A 135 -13.83 16.87 9.55
C TRP A 135 -14.09 17.87 8.41
N ALA A 136 -13.23 17.91 7.39
CA ALA A 136 -13.42 18.82 6.27
C ALA A 136 -14.58 18.41 5.35
N TYR A 137 -14.71 17.12 5.02
CA TYR A 137 -15.61 16.66 3.93
C TYR A 137 -16.78 15.76 4.39
N GLY A 138 -16.75 15.19 5.59
CA GLY A 138 -17.82 14.36 6.16
C GLY A 138 -18.27 13.23 5.23
N ASN A 139 -19.58 13.13 5.00
CA ASN A 139 -20.17 12.11 4.14
C ASN A 139 -20.08 12.41 2.62
N THR A 140 -19.42 13.51 2.23
CA THR A 140 -19.24 13.88 0.81
C THR A 140 -17.93 13.36 0.21
N LEU A 141 -17.11 12.63 0.98
CA LEU A 141 -15.92 11.97 0.44
C LEU A 141 -16.32 11.01 -0.70
N ALA A 142 -15.65 11.15 -1.84
CA ALA A 142 -15.85 10.24 -2.95
C ALA A 142 -15.44 8.81 -2.56
N ALA A 143 -16.34 7.85 -2.85
CA ALA A 143 -16.10 6.43 -2.58
C ALA A 143 -14.87 5.89 -3.36
N ASN A 144 -14.61 6.42 -4.55
CA ASN A 144 -13.44 6.08 -5.38
C ASN A 144 -12.44 7.25 -5.36
N GLY A 145 -11.21 6.99 -4.91
CA GLY A 145 -10.12 7.98 -4.87
C GLY A 145 -10.06 8.87 -3.61
N GLY A 146 -11.00 8.71 -2.68
CA GLY A 146 -10.97 9.31 -1.34
C GLY A 146 -10.68 10.82 -1.35
N MET A 147 -9.80 11.26 -0.46
CA MET A 147 -9.49 12.68 -0.28
C MET A 147 -8.81 13.32 -1.49
N LEU A 148 -7.96 12.58 -2.20
CA LEU A 148 -7.25 13.08 -3.38
C LEU A 148 -8.19 13.44 -4.53
N SER A 149 -9.31 12.73 -4.65
CA SER A 149 -10.34 13.05 -5.64
C SER A 149 -11.35 14.10 -5.15
N THR A 150 -11.49 14.25 -3.83
CA THR A 150 -12.49 15.12 -3.18
C THR A 150 -11.94 16.54 -3.01
N PHE A 151 -10.68 16.67 -2.59
CA PHE A 151 -9.99 17.95 -2.36
C PHE A 151 -10.04 18.89 -3.59
N PRO A 152 -9.61 18.47 -4.80
CA PRO A 152 -9.68 19.32 -5.98
C PRO A 152 -11.09 19.55 -6.51
N LYS A 153 -12.12 18.81 -6.08
CA LYS A 153 -13.51 19.10 -6.47
C LYS A 153 -14.06 20.28 -5.68
N PHE A 154 -13.86 20.30 -4.36
CA PHE A 154 -14.39 21.34 -3.49
C PHE A 154 -13.56 22.61 -3.45
N HIS A 155 -12.24 22.51 -3.61
CA HIS A 155 -11.34 23.65 -3.49
C HIS A 155 -10.68 24.07 -4.82
N ARG A 156 -11.21 23.62 -5.98
CA ARG A 156 -10.68 23.95 -7.31
C ARG A 156 -10.55 25.46 -7.55
N TYR A 157 -11.53 26.22 -7.07
CA TYR A 157 -11.65 27.65 -7.31
C TYR A 157 -10.84 28.50 -6.33
N LYS A 158 -10.50 27.95 -5.15
CA LYS A 158 -9.73 28.65 -4.11
C LYS A 158 -8.23 28.32 -4.12
N ASN A 159 -7.82 27.28 -4.84
CA ASN A 159 -6.41 26.87 -4.90
C ASN A 159 -5.69 27.40 -6.14
N PRO A 160 -4.44 27.86 -6.00
CA PRO A 160 -3.55 27.99 -7.14
C PRO A 160 -3.35 26.60 -7.76
N LYS A 161 -3.49 26.48 -9.08
CA LYS A 161 -3.18 25.24 -9.83
C LYS A 161 -1.80 24.66 -9.48
N ILE A 162 -0.88 25.53 -9.04
CA ILE A 162 0.47 25.22 -8.57
C ILE A 162 0.46 24.29 -7.35
N VAL A 163 -0.38 24.54 -6.34
CA VAL A 163 -0.42 23.73 -5.10
C VAL A 163 -0.88 22.31 -5.41
N MET A 164 -1.90 22.16 -6.25
CA MET A 164 -2.33 20.84 -6.74
C MET A 164 -1.23 20.14 -7.53
N GLY A 165 -0.53 20.87 -8.40
CA GLY A 165 0.61 20.37 -9.14
C GLY A 165 1.70 19.81 -8.23
N ILE A 166 2.03 20.52 -7.15
CA ILE A 166 3.02 20.08 -6.15
C ILE A 166 2.55 18.79 -5.46
N ILE A 167 1.29 18.72 -5.02
CA ILE A 167 0.75 17.51 -4.35
C ILE A 167 0.84 16.29 -5.28
N TYR A 168 0.37 16.42 -6.52
CA TYR A 168 0.43 15.31 -7.48
C TYR A 168 1.87 14.93 -7.82
N PHE A 169 2.76 15.91 -7.96
CA PHE A 169 4.18 15.65 -8.21
C PHE A 169 4.84 14.87 -7.06
N LEU A 170 4.57 15.25 -5.81
CA LEU A 170 5.05 14.52 -4.63
C LEU A 170 4.50 13.09 -4.58
N ILE A 171 3.23 12.89 -4.93
CA ILE A 171 2.61 11.56 -4.98
C ILE A 171 3.27 10.69 -6.06
N VAL A 172 3.56 11.27 -7.24
CA VAL A 172 4.25 10.55 -8.32
C VAL A 172 5.66 10.13 -7.87
N ILE A 173 6.42 11.02 -7.23
CA ILE A 173 7.74 10.67 -6.68
C ILE A 173 7.64 9.55 -5.64
N ASN A 174 6.74 9.66 -4.67
CA ASN A 174 6.53 8.61 -3.67
C ASN A 174 6.12 7.27 -4.33
N SER A 175 5.29 7.32 -5.36
CA SER A 175 4.84 6.12 -6.10
C SER A 175 5.99 5.46 -6.86
N LEU A 176 6.87 6.26 -7.47
CA LEU A 176 8.09 5.76 -8.13
C LEU A 176 9.02 5.08 -7.13
N SER A 177 9.27 5.71 -5.97
CA SER A 177 10.09 5.11 -4.92
C SER A 177 9.48 3.82 -4.39
N SER A 178 8.17 3.80 -4.15
CA SER A 178 7.44 2.62 -3.69
C SER A 178 7.52 1.47 -4.70
N PHE A 179 7.40 1.76 -6.00
CA PHE A 179 7.55 0.76 -7.06
C PHE A 179 8.92 0.06 -6.99
N GLN A 180 10.01 0.82 -6.79
CA GLN A 180 11.35 0.23 -6.68
C GLN A 180 11.46 -0.72 -5.49
N ILE A 181 10.93 -0.33 -4.33
CA ILE A 181 10.99 -1.14 -3.09
C ILE A 181 10.25 -2.46 -3.27
N TYR A 182 9.05 -2.44 -3.88
CA TYR A 182 8.25 -3.64 -4.09
C TYR A 182 8.71 -4.50 -5.27
N ALA A 183 9.34 -3.90 -6.28
CA ALA A 183 9.87 -4.64 -7.44
C ALA A 183 11.17 -5.37 -7.12
N MET A 184 11.97 -4.87 -6.18
CA MET A 184 13.29 -5.43 -5.88
C MET A 184 13.28 -6.90 -5.45
N PRO A 185 12.39 -7.37 -4.56
CA PRO A 185 12.29 -8.80 -4.24
C PRO A 185 11.98 -9.66 -5.47
N VAL A 186 11.20 -9.15 -6.42
CA VAL A 186 10.90 -9.87 -7.67
C VAL A 186 12.16 -10.00 -8.52
N PHE A 187 12.95 -8.93 -8.64
CA PHE A 187 14.21 -8.94 -9.38
C PHE A 187 15.23 -9.91 -8.74
N ASP A 188 15.38 -9.87 -7.42
CA ASP A 188 16.29 -10.75 -6.69
C ASP A 188 15.88 -12.22 -6.84
N ASN A 189 14.59 -12.53 -6.77
CA ASN A 189 14.10 -13.90 -6.99
C ASN A 189 14.34 -14.40 -8.42
N LEU A 190 14.15 -13.55 -9.44
CA LEU A 190 14.43 -13.89 -10.84
C LEU A 190 15.93 -14.13 -11.07
N GLU A 191 16.78 -13.28 -10.50
CA GLU A 191 18.25 -13.39 -10.57
C GLU A 191 18.76 -14.64 -9.82
N LEU A 192 18.20 -14.94 -8.64
CA LEU A 192 18.50 -16.14 -7.88
C LEU A 192 18.12 -17.41 -8.65
N ARG A 193 16.95 -17.42 -9.30
CA ARG A 193 16.51 -18.55 -10.14
C ARG A 193 17.43 -18.77 -11.34
N TYR A 194 17.91 -17.69 -11.98
CA TYR A 194 18.89 -17.79 -13.06
C TYR A 194 20.22 -18.35 -12.56
N THR A 195 20.76 -17.76 -11.47
CA THR A 195 22.06 -18.13 -10.91
C THR A 195 22.07 -19.57 -10.42
N SER A 196 20.98 -20.03 -9.79
CA SER A 196 20.80 -21.42 -9.37
C SER A 196 20.83 -22.41 -10.53
N LYS A 197 20.16 -22.08 -11.65
CA LYS A 197 20.10 -22.95 -12.84
C LYS A 197 21.39 -22.94 -13.67
N LYS A 198 22.01 -21.77 -13.86
CA LYS A 198 23.16 -21.60 -14.76
C LYS A 198 24.51 -21.64 -14.04
N LYS A 199 24.52 -21.63 -12.70
CA LYS A 199 25.72 -21.58 -11.84
C LYS A 199 26.72 -20.49 -12.25
N LYS A 200 26.22 -19.40 -12.82
CA LYS A 200 26.99 -18.26 -13.31
C LYS A 200 26.29 -16.97 -12.85
N PRO A 201 27.05 -15.89 -12.58
CA PRO A 201 26.46 -14.61 -12.25
C PRO A 201 25.55 -14.11 -13.38
N CYS A 202 24.45 -13.45 -13.01
CA CYS A 202 23.52 -12.87 -13.97
C CYS A 202 24.19 -11.73 -14.74
N PRO A 203 24.28 -11.80 -16.08
CA PRO A 203 24.91 -10.74 -16.85
C PRO A 203 24.05 -9.47 -16.85
N ARG A 204 24.68 -8.30 -16.96
CA ARG A 204 24.00 -6.98 -16.86
C ARG A 204 22.85 -6.80 -17.85
N TRP A 205 22.98 -7.31 -19.08
CA TRP A 205 21.93 -7.24 -20.10
C TRP A 205 20.69 -8.06 -19.70
N LEU A 206 20.88 -9.21 -19.05
CA LEU A 206 19.78 -10.05 -18.59
C LEU A 206 19.05 -9.41 -17.41
N ARG A 207 19.79 -8.77 -16.50
CA ARG A 207 19.20 -7.98 -15.41
C ARG A 207 18.39 -6.79 -15.93
N ALA A 208 18.87 -6.10 -16.97
CA ALA A 208 18.10 -5.07 -17.67
C ALA A 208 16.84 -5.67 -18.32
N GLY A 209 16.98 -6.83 -18.97
CA GLY A 209 15.86 -7.59 -19.55
C GLY A 209 14.76 -7.92 -18.53
N PHE A 210 15.12 -8.41 -17.34
CA PHE A 210 14.14 -8.69 -16.27
C PHE A 210 13.39 -7.44 -15.81
N ARG A 211 14.07 -6.30 -15.71
CA ARG A 211 13.45 -5.03 -15.31
C ARG A 211 12.50 -4.48 -16.37
N VAL A 212 12.91 -4.52 -17.63
CA VAL A 212 12.05 -4.12 -18.76
C VAL A 212 10.85 -5.05 -18.87
N PHE A 213 11.05 -6.36 -18.73
CA PHE A 213 9.98 -7.36 -18.78
C PHE A 213 8.96 -7.13 -17.66
N PHE A 214 9.41 -7.00 -16.41
CA PHE A 214 8.51 -6.77 -15.28
C PHE A 214 7.79 -5.42 -15.40
N GLY A 215 8.51 -4.35 -15.78
CA GLY A 215 7.91 -3.04 -16.03
C GLY A 215 6.85 -3.09 -17.13
N GLY A 216 7.15 -3.73 -18.26
CA GLY A 216 6.21 -3.94 -19.36
C GLY A 216 4.97 -4.74 -18.94
N LEU A 217 5.16 -5.80 -18.15
CA LEU A 217 4.04 -6.56 -17.57
C LEU A 217 3.18 -5.70 -16.66
N THR A 218 3.79 -4.88 -15.79
CA THR A 218 3.04 -3.98 -14.90
C THR A 218 2.27 -2.92 -15.67
N PHE A 219 2.84 -2.38 -16.75
CA PHE A 219 2.14 -1.45 -17.65
C PHE A 219 0.96 -2.13 -18.35
N PHE A 220 1.17 -3.31 -18.90
CA PHE A 220 0.10 -4.08 -19.55
C PHE A 220 -1.06 -4.33 -18.59
N VAL A 221 -0.76 -4.77 -17.36
CA VAL A 221 -1.78 -4.99 -16.33
C VAL A 221 -2.48 -3.69 -15.93
N ALA A 222 -1.75 -2.57 -15.80
CA ALA A 222 -2.33 -1.27 -15.45
C ALA A 222 -3.30 -0.75 -16.53
N VAL A 223 -2.98 -0.95 -17.81
CA VAL A 223 -3.85 -0.55 -18.93
C VAL A 223 -5.00 -1.54 -19.12
N ALA A 224 -4.74 -2.84 -18.99
CA ALA A 224 -5.77 -3.87 -19.16
C ALA A 224 -6.80 -3.85 -18.02
N LEU A 225 -6.39 -3.55 -16.79
CA LEU A 225 -7.21 -3.61 -15.58
C LEU A 225 -7.18 -2.28 -14.79
N PRO A 226 -7.69 -1.17 -15.34
CA PRO A 226 -7.65 0.14 -14.66
C PRO A 226 -8.52 0.18 -13.39
N PHE A 227 -9.41 -0.79 -13.21
CA PHE A 227 -10.27 -0.92 -12.04
C PHE A 227 -9.61 -1.65 -10.85
N LEU A 228 -8.31 -2.02 -10.92
CA LEU A 228 -7.61 -2.73 -9.83
C LEU A 228 -7.75 -2.04 -8.46
N GLY A 229 -7.84 -0.71 -8.41
CA GLY A 229 -8.08 0.03 -7.17
C GLY A 229 -9.42 -0.33 -6.49
N SER A 230 -10.44 -0.70 -7.26
CA SER A 230 -11.74 -1.14 -6.71
C SER A 230 -11.66 -2.52 -6.03
N LEU A 231 -10.66 -3.33 -6.40
CA LEU A 231 -10.40 -4.64 -5.80
C LEU A 231 -9.54 -4.54 -4.53
N ALA A 232 -9.13 -3.34 -4.12
CA ALA A 232 -8.30 -3.13 -2.94
C ALA A 232 -8.85 -3.81 -1.66
N PRO A 233 -10.15 -3.72 -1.32
CA PRO A 233 -10.70 -4.41 -0.14
C PRO A 233 -10.54 -5.94 -0.23
N LEU A 234 -10.75 -6.50 -1.43
CA LEU A 234 -10.65 -7.93 -1.68
C LEU A 234 -9.21 -8.42 -1.54
N ILE A 235 -8.26 -7.73 -2.20
CA ILE A 235 -6.84 -8.07 -2.14
C ILE A 235 -6.33 -7.97 -0.69
N GLY A 236 -6.72 -6.91 0.03
CA GLY A 236 -6.39 -6.77 1.45
C GLY A 236 -6.90 -7.95 2.29
N GLY A 237 -8.17 -8.31 2.12
CA GLY A 237 -8.79 -9.47 2.79
C GLY A 237 -8.06 -10.79 2.51
N LEU A 238 -7.67 -11.05 1.26
CA LEU A 238 -6.93 -12.25 0.85
C LEU A 238 -5.50 -12.30 1.42
N THR A 239 -4.90 -11.14 1.69
CA THR A 239 -3.54 -11.10 2.24
C THR A 239 -3.50 -11.33 3.75
N LEU A 240 -4.57 -10.99 4.49
CA LEU A 240 -4.63 -11.09 5.96
C LEU A 240 -4.13 -12.42 6.57
N PRO A 241 -4.44 -13.60 6.00
CA PRO A 241 -3.91 -14.87 6.50
C PRO A 241 -2.39 -14.90 6.48
N LEU A 242 -1.77 -14.39 5.40
CA LEU A 242 -0.32 -14.32 5.26
C LEU A 242 0.28 -13.29 6.23
N THR A 243 -0.41 -12.17 6.45
CA THR A 243 0.12 -11.05 7.23
C THR A 243 0.01 -11.26 8.74
N PHE A 244 -1.13 -11.78 9.22
CA PHE A 244 -1.46 -11.83 10.64
C PHE A 244 -1.61 -13.25 11.17
N ALA A 245 -2.21 -14.17 10.39
CA ALA A 245 -2.44 -15.53 10.88
C ALA A 245 -1.17 -16.39 10.83
N TYR A 246 -0.47 -16.36 9.70
CA TYR A 246 0.70 -17.19 9.45
C TYR A 246 1.84 -16.96 10.44
N PRO A 247 2.25 -15.71 10.77
CA PRO A 247 3.30 -15.49 11.76
C PRO A 247 2.94 -16.02 13.16
N CYS A 248 1.67 -15.93 13.56
CA CYS A 248 1.19 -16.43 14.85
C CYS A 248 1.32 -17.95 14.93
N PHE A 249 0.85 -18.67 13.91
CA PHE A 249 0.97 -20.13 13.86
C PHE A 249 2.43 -20.59 13.72
N MET A 250 3.20 -19.91 12.86
CA MET A 250 4.62 -20.19 12.69
C MET A 250 5.40 -19.98 13.99
N TRP A 251 5.10 -18.93 14.75
CA TRP A 251 5.73 -18.68 16.05
C TRP A 251 5.46 -19.81 17.05
N ILE A 252 4.22 -20.32 17.12
CA ILE A 252 3.86 -21.46 17.97
C ILE A 252 4.67 -22.71 17.58
N LEU A 253 4.79 -23.00 16.29
CA LEU A 253 5.52 -24.16 15.77
C LEU A 253 7.03 -24.08 16.05
N ILE A 254 7.63 -22.90 15.88
CA ILE A 254 9.08 -22.69 16.07
C ILE A 254 9.44 -22.62 17.55
N LYS A 255 8.71 -21.82 18.35
CA LYS A 255 9.07 -21.57 19.75
C LYS A 255 8.56 -22.63 20.71
N LYS A 256 7.61 -23.47 20.28
CA LYS A 256 7.01 -24.55 21.09
C LYS A 256 6.73 -24.09 22.54
N PRO A 257 5.95 -23.00 22.73
CA PRO A 257 5.63 -22.51 24.06
C PRO A 257 4.92 -23.61 24.86
N ARG A 258 5.01 -23.54 26.20
CA ARG A 258 4.33 -24.50 27.07
C ARG A 258 2.84 -24.59 26.71
N PRO A 259 2.27 -25.79 26.52
CA PRO A 259 0.85 -25.97 26.24
C PRO A 259 0.01 -25.23 27.30
N LYS A 260 -1.01 -24.49 26.86
CA LYS A 260 -1.90 -23.66 27.71
C LYS A 260 -1.24 -22.43 28.38
N SER A 261 -0.04 -22.02 27.98
CA SER A 261 0.53 -20.73 28.41
C SER A 261 -0.26 -19.56 27.83
N ALA A 262 -0.26 -18.41 28.53
CA ALA A 262 -0.90 -17.17 28.05
C ALA A 262 -0.42 -16.77 26.64
N MET A 263 0.88 -16.91 26.36
CA MET A 263 1.44 -16.63 25.03
C MET A 263 0.96 -17.62 23.96
N TRP A 264 0.64 -18.85 24.33
CA TRP A 264 0.07 -19.83 23.41
C TRP A 264 -1.36 -19.47 23.03
N TYR A 265 -2.21 -19.17 24.03
CA TYR A 265 -3.58 -18.72 23.78
C TYR A 265 -3.63 -17.41 23.00
N LEU A 266 -2.74 -16.46 23.29
CA LEU A 266 -2.68 -15.19 22.58
C LEU A 266 -2.35 -15.39 21.09
N ASN A 267 -1.28 -16.12 20.76
CA ASN A 267 -0.92 -16.37 19.37
C ASN A 267 -1.95 -17.24 18.65
N LEU A 268 -2.52 -18.24 19.31
CA LEU A 268 -3.56 -19.08 18.72
C LEU A 268 -4.84 -18.26 18.44
N GLY A 269 -5.26 -17.45 19.41
CA GLY A 269 -6.42 -16.58 19.29
C GLY A 269 -6.26 -15.54 18.19
N LEU A 270 -5.10 -14.87 18.11
CA LEU A 270 -4.78 -13.92 17.04
C LEU A 270 -4.71 -14.60 15.66
N GLY A 271 -4.16 -15.82 15.60
CA GLY A 271 -4.11 -16.61 14.37
C GLY A 271 -5.51 -16.96 13.85
N CYS A 272 -6.35 -17.53 14.71
CA CYS A 272 -7.72 -17.89 14.38
C CYS A 272 -8.59 -16.66 14.05
N SER A 273 -8.46 -15.57 14.81
CA SER A 273 -9.22 -14.34 14.54
C SER A 273 -8.81 -13.69 13.22
N GLY A 274 -7.51 -13.70 12.88
CA GLY A 274 -7.02 -13.25 11.58
C GLY A 274 -7.60 -14.05 10.41
N MET A 275 -7.73 -15.36 10.56
CA MET A 275 -8.38 -16.23 9.55
C MET A 275 -9.87 -15.92 9.40
N VAL A 276 -10.60 -15.83 10.51
CA VAL A 276 -12.04 -15.49 10.49
C VAL A 276 -12.25 -14.12 9.89
N LEU A 277 -11.45 -13.12 10.29
CA LEU A 277 -11.51 -11.78 9.75
C LEU A 277 -11.26 -11.78 8.24
N SER A 278 -10.25 -12.53 7.75
CA SER A 278 -10.00 -12.67 6.31
C SER A 278 -11.21 -13.16 5.54
N VAL A 279 -11.87 -14.22 6.02
CA VAL A 279 -13.08 -14.77 5.39
C VAL A 279 -14.20 -13.72 5.36
N LEU A 280 -14.42 -13.00 6.47
CA LEU A 280 -15.42 -11.94 6.54
C LEU A 280 -15.11 -10.78 5.58
N LEU A 281 -13.84 -10.35 5.48
CA LEU A 281 -13.44 -9.28 4.59
C LEU A 281 -13.61 -9.67 3.12
N VAL A 282 -13.20 -10.89 2.75
CA VAL A 282 -13.35 -11.42 1.40
C VAL A 282 -14.82 -11.54 1.03
N ALA A 283 -15.65 -12.10 1.91
CA ALA A 283 -17.10 -12.20 1.68
C ALA A 283 -17.74 -10.81 1.49
N ALA A 284 -17.39 -9.83 2.33
CA ALA A 284 -17.90 -8.46 2.21
C ALA A 284 -17.45 -7.77 0.91
N ALA A 285 -16.20 -7.98 0.49
CA ALA A 285 -15.67 -7.42 -0.74
C ALA A 285 -16.35 -8.04 -1.98
N VAL A 286 -16.49 -9.37 -2.00
CA VAL A 286 -17.21 -10.10 -3.06
C VAL A 286 -18.67 -9.64 -3.14
N TRP A 287 -19.35 -9.50 -1.99
CA TRP A 287 -20.71 -8.97 -1.95
C TRP A 287 -20.78 -7.56 -2.53
N THR A 288 -19.81 -6.71 -2.20
CA THR A 288 -19.77 -5.32 -2.69
C THR A 288 -19.63 -5.29 -4.20
N ILE A 289 -18.71 -6.09 -4.74
CA ILE A 289 -18.50 -6.29 -6.17
C ILE A 289 -19.79 -6.81 -6.84
N ALA A 290 -20.44 -7.82 -6.27
CA ALA A 290 -21.67 -8.39 -6.80
C ALA A 290 -22.84 -7.38 -6.81
N SER A 291 -22.95 -6.56 -5.76
CA SER A 291 -24.06 -5.60 -5.61
C SER A 291 -23.89 -4.30 -6.40
N LYS A 292 -22.67 -3.80 -6.54
CA LYS A 292 -22.38 -2.53 -7.23
C LYS A 292 -21.95 -2.73 -8.68
N GLY A 293 -21.61 -3.96 -9.07
CA GLY A 293 -20.89 -4.24 -10.30
C GLY A 293 -19.44 -3.77 -10.24
N ILE A 294 -18.66 -4.20 -11.22
CA ILE A 294 -17.36 -3.61 -11.54
C ILE A 294 -17.52 -2.94 -12.90
N ASP A 295 -17.21 -1.65 -12.98
CA ASP A 295 -16.99 -0.99 -14.27
C ASP A 295 -15.70 -1.55 -14.87
N ALA A 296 -15.86 -2.67 -15.56
CA ALA A 296 -14.77 -3.40 -16.19
C ALA A 296 -14.37 -2.69 -17.49
N ASN A 297 -13.76 -1.50 -17.33
CA ASN A 297 -13.23 -0.67 -18.41
C ASN A 297 -11.92 -1.27 -18.94
N PHE A 298 -11.97 -2.50 -19.47
CA PHE A 298 -10.79 -3.16 -20.02
C PHE A 298 -10.17 -2.29 -21.12
N PHE A 299 -8.86 -2.07 -21.03
CA PHE A 299 -8.08 -1.26 -21.99
C PHE A 299 -8.50 0.21 -22.13
N ASN A 300 -9.36 0.73 -21.24
CA ASN A 300 -9.77 2.13 -21.26
C ASN A 300 -9.51 2.81 -19.90
N PRO A 301 -8.25 3.17 -19.60
CA PRO A 301 -7.90 3.88 -18.38
C PRO A 301 -8.39 5.34 -18.41
N HIS A 302 -9.18 5.73 -17.40
CA HIS A 302 -9.68 7.09 -17.18
C HIS A 302 -8.60 8.07 -16.74
#